data_AF-A0A6F8YKL1-F1
#
_entry.id   AF-A0A6F8YKL1-F1
#
_cell.length_a   1.000
_cell.length_b   1.000
_cell.length_c   1.000
_cell.angle_alpha   90.00
_cell.angle_beta   90.00
_cell.angle_gamma   90.00
#
_symmetry.space_group_name_H-M   'P 1'
#
loop_
_entity.id
_entity.type
_entity.pdbx_description
1 polymer ?
#
loop_
_entity_poly.entity_id
_entity_poly.type
_entity_poly.pdbx_seq_one_letter_code
_entity_poly.pdbx_strand_id
1 'polypeptide(L)'
;MQEWIIARVSKTVMPLRVSTGQIPSEQVVVFASDSYIDQAVLSSSLHQLWAITYGSGMRSDPRYTPSDVFETFPRPQPTDRLEQAGRVLDNERRAIMARRGLGLTKLYNLVNEAGLSDSADQDAARMRELHVELDRAVLDAHGWTDIALEHGFHSFRKMRRWTVSPAGRTEILDRLLEENRQRAERQPQSTAGGARKIDGVEEDGTLF
;
A
#
# COMPACT_ATOMS: atom_id res chain seq x y z
N MET A 1 3.53 -15.61 -17.98
CA MET A 1 3.96 -15.01 -16.69
C MET A 1 2.94 -13.93 -16.34
N GLN A 2 2.70 -13.63 -15.07
CA GLN A 2 1.86 -12.49 -14.68
C GLN A 2 2.77 -11.47 -13.97
N GLU A 3 2.57 -10.20 -14.29
CA GLU A 3 3.22 -9.08 -13.62
C GLU A 3 2.16 -8.31 -12.85
N TRP A 4 2.58 -7.38 -12.01
CA TRP A 4 1.66 -6.45 -11.37
C TRP A 4 2.19 -5.03 -11.42
N ILE A 5 1.25 -4.09 -11.37
CA ILE A 5 1.51 -2.67 -11.54
C ILE A 5 0.91 -1.86 -10.40
N ILE A 6 1.54 -0.75 -10.06
CA ILE A 6 0.97 0.30 -9.21
C ILE A 6 0.97 1.61 -10.00
N ALA A 7 -0.14 2.34 -9.99
CA ALA A 7 -0.19 3.67 -10.59
C ALA A 7 0.73 4.64 -9.81
N ARG A 8 1.58 5.39 -10.52
CA ARG A 8 2.52 6.34 -9.89
C ARG A 8 1.81 7.46 -9.18
N VAL A 9 0.65 7.91 -9.65
CA VAL A 9 -0.14 8.96 -9.01
C VAL A 9 -1.54 8.39 -8.77
N SER A 10 -1.82 8.01 -7.53
CA SER A 10 -3.13 7.46 -7.16
C SER A 10 -3.37 7.55 -5.68
N LYS A 11 -4.55 8.05 -5.30
CA LYS A 11 -5.06 7.99 -3.93
C LYS A 11 -5.13 6.56 -3.40
N THR A 12 -5.33 5.57 -4.27
CA THR A 12 -5.60 4.20 -3.86
C THR A 12 -4.33 3.42 -3.49
N VAL A 13 -3.20 3.69 -4.17
CA VAL A 13 -1.91 3.01 -3.94
C VAL A 13 -2.05 1.48 -3.87
N MET A 14 -2.75 0.88 -4.83
CA MET A 14 -3.03 -0.57 -4.84
C MET A 14 -2.40 -1.26 -6.05
N PRO A 15 -1.72 -2.39 -5.86
CA PRO A 15 -1.18 -3.19 -6.94
C PRO A 15 -2.27 -4.00 -7.64
N LEU A 16 -2.20 -4.07 -8.97
CA LEU A 16 -3.09 -4.86 -9.81
C LEU A 16 -2.28 -5.79 -10.71
N ARG A 17 -2.65 -7.08 -10.74
CA ARG A 17 -2.08 -8.05 -11.69
C ARG A 17 -2.55 -7.81 -13.11
N VAL A 18 -1.61 -7.82 -14.05
CA VAL A 18 -1.82 -7.62 -15.48
C VAL A 18 -1.19 -8.75 -16.30
N SER A 19 -1.72 -8.96 -17.49
CA SER A 19 -1.13 -9.90 -18.46
C SER A 19 0.18 -9.34 -19.00
N THR A 20 1.19 -10.21 -19.14
CA THR A 20 2.40 -9.86 -19.90
C THR A 20 2.07 -9.54 -21.35
N GLY A 21 2.71 -8.51 -21.91
CA GLY A 21 2.51 -8.07 -23.30
C GLY A 21 1.79 -6.72 -23.45
N GLN A 22 1.36 -6.12 -22.33
CA GLN A 22 0.95 -4.71 -22.33
C GLN A 22 2.17 -3.81 -22.45
N ILE A 23 2.00 -2.64 -23.08
CA ILE A 23 3.03 -1.58 -23.10
C ILE A 23 2.61 -0.51 -22.08
N PRO A 24 3.13 -0.56 -20.84
CA PRO A 24 2.76 0.38 -19.81
C PRO A 24 3.32 1.78 -20.13
N SER A 25 2.52 2.81 -19.84
CA SER A 25 3.03 4.19 -19.75
C SER A 25 3.95 4.33 -18.54
N GLU A 26 4.85 5.31 -18.59
CA GLU A 26 5.72 5.76 -17.51
C GLU A 26 4.98 6.20 -16.23
N GLN A 27 3.65 6.34 -16.27
CA GLN A 27 2.78 6.61 -15.12
C GLN A 27 2.40 5.36 -14.32
N VAL A 28 2.92 4.18 -14.64
CA VAL A 28 2.81 2.98 -13.80
C VAL A 28 4.19 2.45 -13.42
N VAL A 29 4.30 1.95 -12.19
CA VAL A 29 5.44 1.16 -11.76
C VAL A 29 5.13 -0.29 -12.06
N VAL A 30 6.02 -0.94 -12.81
CA VAL A 30 5.90 -2.35 -13.17
C VAL A 30 6.77 -3.17 -12.25
N PHE A 31 6.21 -4.25 -11.73
CA PHE A 31 6.93 -5.23 -10.93
C PHE A 31 6.92 -6.56 -11.66
N ALA A 32 8.10 -6.94 -12.16
CA ALA A 32 8.33 -8.18 -12.89
C ALA A 32 8.43 -9.38 -11.91
N SER A 33 7.35 -9.63 -11.18
CA SER A 33 7.25 -10.69 -10.18
C SER A 33 5.86 -11.31 -10.22
N ASP A 34 5.77 -12.63 -10.08
CA ASP A 34 4.51 -13.35 -9.92
C ASP A 34 4.19 -13.67 -8.45
N SER A 35 4.99 -13.16 -7.50
CA SER A 35 4.84 -13.35 -6.06
C SER A 35 3.53 -12.74 -5.54
N TYR A 36 2.64 -13.59 -5.02
CA TYR A 36 1.46 -13.13 -4.28
C TYR A 36 1.83 -12.54 -2.92
N ILE A 37 2.99 -12.90 -2.36
CA ILE A 37 3.47 -12.39 -1.08
C ILE A 37 3.85 -10.92 -1.21
N ASP A 38 4.65 -10.55 -2.22
CA ASP A 38 5.01 -9.14 -2.45
C ASP A 38 3.75 -8.32 -2.75
N GLN A 39 2.85 -8.83 -3.61
CA GLN A 39 1.60 -8.15 -3.91
C GLN A 39 0.71 -7.97 -2.66
N ALA A 40 0.66 -8.98 -1.77
CA ALA A 40 -0.06 -8.91 -0.50
C ALA A 40 0.50 -7.80 0.37
N VAL A 41 1.82 -7.82 0.62
CA VAL A 41 2.51 -6.83 1.44
C VAL A 41 2.26 -5.42 0.92
N LEU A 42 2.36 -5.19 -0.39
CA LEU A 42 2.12 -3.87 -0.97
C LEU A 42 0.64 -3.46 -1.05
N SER A 43 -0.29 -4.40 -0.86
CA SER A 43 -1.72 -4.10 -0.74
C SER A 43 -2.14 -3.74 0.69
N SER A 44 -1.25 -3.92 1.68
CA SER A 44 -1.57 -3.70 3.10
C SER A 44 -1.67 -2.22 3.47
N SER A 45 -2.35 -1.93 4.58
CA SER A 45 -2.35 -0.62 5.22
C SER A 45 -0.94 -0.21 5.66
N LEU A 46 -0.08 -1.15 6.08
CA LEU A 46 1.30 -0.86 6.48
C LEU A 46 2.08 -0.22 5.33
N HIS A 47 1.98 -0.83 4.15
CA HIS A 47 2.66 -0.31 2.98
C HIS A 47 2.04 1.01 2.49
N GLN A 48 0.70 1.13 2.50
CA GLN A 48 0.05 2.41 2.19
C GLN A 48 0.48 3.53 3.14
N LEU A 49 0.57 3.26 4.44
CA LEU A 49 1.04 4.22 5.44
C LEU A 49 2.48 4.64 5.17
N TRP A 50 3.36 3.70 4.84
CA TRP A 50 4.74 3.99 4.44
C TRP A 50 4.78 4.87 3.17
N ALA A 51 4.08 4.45 2.12
CA ALA A 51 4.03 5.16 0.85
C ALA A 51 3.47 6.59 0.97
N ILE A 52 2.44 6.79 1.78
CA ILE A 52 1.85 8.12 2.02
C ILE A 52 2.76 8.98 2.90
N THR A 53 3.43 8.39 3.88
CA THR A 53 4.26 9.14 4.85
C THR A 53 5.60 9.55 4.26
N TYR A 54 6.29 8.62 3.60
CA TYR A 54 7.67 8.78 3.13
C TYR A 54 7.82 8.88 1.60
N GLY A 55 6.75 8.59 0.85
CA GLY A 55 6.75 8.82 -0.59
C GLY A 55 6.73 10.31 -0.96
N SER A 56 7.04 10.60 -2.23
CA SER A 56 6.90 11.95 -2.77
C SER A 56 5.43 12.31 -2.99
N GLY A 57 5.09 13.61 -3.04
CA GLY A 57 3.72 14.08 -3.26
C GLY A 57 3.62 14.99 -4.47
N MET A 58 2.47 14.97 -5.14
CA MET A 58 2.06 16.04 -6.06
C MET A 58 0.72 16.60 -5.58
N ARG A 59 0.74 17.81 -4.99
CA ARG A 59 -0.44 18.45 -4.37
C ARG A 59 -1.09 17.55 -3.29
N SER A 60 -2.23 16.93 -3.59
CA SER A 60 -3.02 16.12 -2.66
C SER A 60 -2.90 14.60 -2.89
N ASP A 61 -2.27 14.17 -3.98
CA ASP A 61 -2.16 12.76 -4.33
C ASP A 61 -0.74 12.24 -4.05
N PRO A 62 -0.60 11.08 -3.37
CA PRO A 62 0.70 10.47 -3.17
C PRO A 62 1.27 10.02 -4.52
N ARG A 63 2.56 10.29 -4.71
CA ARG A 63 3.33 9.83 -5.85
C ARG A 63 4.20 8.66 -5.42
N TYR A 64 3.94 7.49 -5.99
CA TYR A 64 4.71 6.29 -5.73
C TYR A 64 6.09 6.37 -6.41
N THR A 65 7.13 6.58 -5.61
CA THR A 65 8.52 6.53 -6.04
C THR A 65 9.16 5.22 -5.57
N PRO A 66 9.55 4.30 -6.47
CA PRO A 66 10.12 3.01 -6.07
C PRO A 66 11.33 3.12 -5.13
N SER A 67 12.25 4.06 -5.39
CA SER A 67 13.43 4.29 -4.56
C SER A 67 13.09 4.70 -3.13
N ASP A 68 12.07 5.55 -2.96
CA ASP A 68 11.74 6.14 -1.66
C ASP A 68 10.75 5.27 -0.88
N VAL A 69 10.02 4.39 -1.58
CA VAL A 69 8.90 3.62 -1.05
C VAL A 69 9.16 2.12 -1.09
N PHE A 70 9.38 1.54 -2.27
CA PHE A 70 9.52 0.08 -2.40
C PHE A 70 10.86 -0.42 -1.88
N GLU A 71 11.96 0.25 -2.23
CA GLU A 71 13.31 -0.16 -1.85
C GLU A 71 13.58 0.02 -0.36
N THR A 72 12.95 1.02 0.27
CA THR A 72 13.11 1.35 1.69
C THR A 72 12.11 0.63 2.59
N PHE A 73 10.99 0.13 2.07
CA PHE A 73 9.98 -0.52 2.90
C PHE A 73 10.54 -1.83 3.49
N PRO A 74 10.57 -1.99 4.83
CA PRO A 74 11.17 -3.15 5.47
C PRO A 74 10.26 -4.38 5.37
N ARG A 75 10.18 -5.02 4.20
CA ARG A 75 9.29 -6.18 3.95
C ARG A 75 9.44 -7.30 4.99
N PRO A 76 8.35 -7.94 5.46
CA PRO A 76 8.43 -9.06 6.40
C PRO A 76 8.99 -10.32 5.74
N GLN A 77 9.22 -11.36 6.54
CA GLN A 77 9.56 -12.68 6.00
C GLN A 77 8.35 -13.30 5.27
N PRO A 78 8.58 -14.05 4.18
CA PRO A 78 7.51 -14.79 3.50
C PRO A 78 6.85 -15.81 4.43
N THR A 79 5.51 -15.91 4.37
CA THR A 79 4.73 -16.94 5.08
C THR A 79 3.59 -17.45 4.20
N ASP A 80 3.16 -18.70 4.43
CA ASP A 80 2.04 -19.31 3.70
C ASP A 80 0.74 -18.52 3.90
N ARG A 81 0.53 -17.96 5.10
CA ARG A 81 -0.64 -17.12 5.40
C ARG A 81 -0.65 -15.85 4.57
N LEU A 82 0.51 -15.19 4.38
CA LEU A 82 0.64 -14.04 3.50
C LEU A 82 0.35 -14.38 2.05
N GLU A 83 0.89 -15.51 1.57
CA GLU A 83 0.62 -15.95 0.20
C GLU A 83 -0.88 -16.19 -0.01
N GLN A 84 -1.52 -16.90 0.93
CA GLN A 84 -2.94 -17.19 0.87
C GLN A 84 -3.78 -15.91 0.92
N ALA A 85 -3.48 -14.98 1.83
CA ALA A 85 -4.17 -13.70 1.94
C ALA A 85 -4.06 -12.89 0.62
N GLY A 86 -2.87 -12.86 0.02
CA GLY A 86 -2.63 -12.22 -1.28
C GLY A 86 -3.45 -12.82 -2.41
N ARG A 87 -3.49 -14.16 -2.51
CA ARG A 87 -4.26 -14.88 -3.52
C ARG A 87 -5.76 -14.63 -3.37
N VAL A 88 -6.28 -14.71 -2.15
CA VAL A 88 -7.71 -14.48 -1.89
C VAL A 88 -8.08 -13.04 -2.21
N LEU A 89 -7.29 -12.06 -1.77
CA LEU A 89 -7.56 -10.65 -2.08
C LEU A 89 -7.57 -10.40 -3.58
N ASP A 90 -6.60 -10.90 -4.34
CA ASP A 90 -6.53 -10.67 -5.79
C ASP A 90 -7.73 -11.31 -6.51
N ASN A 91 -8.06 -12.56 -6.18
CA ASN A 91 -9.16 -13.29 -6.78
C ASN A 91 -10.51 -12.63 -6.51
N GLU A 92 -10.80 -12.32 -5.23
CA GLU A 92 -12.07 -11.70 -4.82
C GLU A 92 -12.23 -10.31 -5.43
N ARG A 93 -11.18 -9.48 -5.35
CA ARG A 93 -11.18 -8.15 -5.95
C ARG A 93 -11.44 -8.20 -7.45
N ARG A 94 -10.78 -9.11 -8.17
CA ARG A 94 -10.99 -9.28 -9.62
C ARG A 94 -12.42 -9.75 -9.92
N ALA A 95 -12.96 -10.67 -9.13
CA ALA A 95 -14.33 -11.15 -9.26
C ALA A 95 -15.35 -10.03 -9.00
N ILE A 96 -15.13 -9.19 -7.98
CA ILE A 96 -15.99 -8.02 -7.67
C ILE A 96 -15.97 -7.02 -8.82
N MET A 97 -14.77 -6.66 -9.28
CA MET A 97 -14.60 -5.73 -10.40
C MET A 97 -15.31 -6.22 -11.65
N ALA A 98 -15.19 -7.51 -11.99
CA ALA A 98 -15.85 -8.11 -13.13
C ALA A 98 -17.37 -8.12 -12.99
N ARG A 99 -17.91 -8.63 -11.87
CA ARG A 99 -19.37 -8.76 -11.69
C ARG A 99 -20.10 -7.42 -11.58
N ARG A 100 -19.42 -6.37 -11.11
CA ARG A 100 -20.01 -5.02 -10.95
C ARG A 100 -19.62 -4.04 -12.05
N GLY A 101 -18.75 -4.42 -12.99
CA GLY A 101 -18.22 -3.50 -14.00
C GLY A 101 -17.45 -2.32 -13.39
N LEU A 102 -16.72 -2.55 -12.28
CA LEU A 102 -15.99 -1.52 -11.56
C LEU A 102 -14.51 -1.54 -11.91
N GLY A 103 -13.95 -0.35 -12.18
CA GLY A 103 -12.51 -0.14 -12.13
C GLY A 103 -12.01 -0.07 -10.68
N LEU A 104 -10.69 -0.22 -10.49
CA LEU A 104 -10.04 -0.26 -9.18
C LEU A 104 -10.41 0.97 -8.31
N THR A 105 -10.36 2.18 -8.89
CA THR A 105 -10.74 3.42 -8.19
C THR A 105 -12.17 3.39 -7.68
N LYS A 106 -13.14 2.97 -8.52
CA LYS A 106 -14.55 2.92 -8.11
C LYS A 106 -14.78 1.91 -7.00
N LEU A 107 -14.14 0.74 -7.08
CA LEU A 107 -14.21 -0.27 -6.02
C LEU A 107 -13.67 0.28 -4.69
N TYR A 108 -12.48 0.88 -4.69
CA TYR A 108 -11.90 1.40 -3.45
C TYR A 108 -12.63 2.66 -2.94
N ASN A 109 -13.32 3.42 -3.79
CA ASN A 109 -14.23 4.46 -3.32
C ASN A 109 -15.39 3.85 -2.51
N LEU A 110 -15.99 2.75 -2.98
CA LEU A 110 -17.04 2.03 -2.23
C LEU A 110 -16.52 1.47 -0.91
N VAL A 111 -15.33 0.87 -0.91
CA VAL A 111 -14.68 0.38 0.33
C VAL A 111 -14.53 1.51 1.35
N ASN A 112 -14.21 2.72 0.88
CA ASN A 112 -14.01 3.91 1.72
C ASN A 112 -15.28 4.73 2.00
N GLU A 113 -16.45 4.30 1.50
CA GLU A 113 -17.72 5.02 1.69
C GLU A 113 -18.27 4.80 3.10
N ALA A 114 -18.11 5.80 3.98
CA ALA A 114 -18.52 5.71 5.38
C ALA A 114 -20.04 5.64 5.59
N GLY A 115 -20.83 6.14 4.64
CA GLY A 115 -22.29 6.00 4.64
C GLY A 115 -22.79 4.62 4.22
N LEU A 116 -21.92 3.78 3.66
CA LEU A 116 -22.26 2.45 3.16
C LEU A 116 -21.99 1.39 4.22
N SER A 117 -23.05 0.92 4.89
CA SER A 117 -22.95 -0.17 5.86
C SER A 117 -22.63 -1.50 5.19
N ASP A 118 -21.99 -2.40 5.94
CA ASP A 118 -21.61 -3.73 5.42
C ASP A 118 -22.83 -4.58 5.02
N SER A 119 -23.97 -4.38 5.70
CA SER A 119 -25.23 -5.04 5.34
C SER A 119 -25.84 -4.54 4.03
N ALA A 120 -25.51 -3.31 3.61
CA ALA A 120 -26.05 -2.69 2.41
C ALA A 120 -25.25 -3.06 1.15
N ASP A 121 -23.95 -3.36 1.28
CA ASP A 121 -23.10 -3.77 0.17
C ASP A 121 -22.09 -4.84 0.61
N GLN A 122 -22.45 -6.11 0.35
CA GLN A 122 -21.65 -7.26 0.73
C GLN A 122 -20.28 -7.30 0.02
N ASP A 123 -20.14 -6.68 -1.15
CA ASP A 123 -18.87 -6.65 -1.87
C ASP A 123 -17.90 -5.65 -1.23
N ALA A 124 -18.41 -4.50 -0.80
CA ALA A 124 -17.63 -3.55 -0.01
C ALA A 124 -17.24 -4.15 1.34
N ALA A 125 -18.17 -4.81 2.03
CA ALA A 125 -17.92 -5.52 3.29
C ALA A 125 -16.83 -6.58 3.13
N ARG A 126 -16.94 -7.41 2.09
CA ARG A 126 -15.97 -8.46 1.80
C ARG A 126 -14.58 -7.89 1.55
N MET A 127 -14.47 -6.80 0.79
CA MET A 127 -13.17 -6.14 0.60
C MET A 127 -12.60 -5.59 1.91
N ARG A 128 -13.43 -5.03 2.78
CA ARG A 128 -13.00 -4.53 4.11
C ARG A 128 -12.45 -5.67 4.95
N GLU A 129 -13.16 -6.79 5.04
CA GLU A 129 -12.72 -8.00 5.76
C GLU A 129 -11.39 -8.54 5.23
N LEU A 130 -11.23 -8.62 3.90
CA LEU A 130 -10.00 -9.10 3.28
C LEU A 130 -8.80 -8.21 3.59
N HIS A 131 -9.00 -6.89 3.67
CA HIS A 131 -7.95 -5.95 4.11
C HIS A 131 -7.62 -6.11 5.59
N VAL A 132 -8.60 -6.38 6.45
CA VAL A 132 -8.33 -6.68 7.87
C VAL A 132 -7.48 -7.95 8.00
N GLU A 133 -7.83 -9.02 7.28
CA GLU A 133 -7.06 -10.26 7.32
C GLU A 133 -5.67 -10.09 6.72
N LEU A 134 -5.54 -9.36 5.62
CA LEU A 134 -4.25 -9.05 5.02
C LEU A 134 -3.35 -8.29 6.00
N ASP A 135 -3.86 -7.25 6.64
CA ASP A 135 -3.07 -6.44 7.58
C ASP A 135 -2.63 -7.27 8.79
N ARG A 136 -3.48 -8.17 9.30
CA ARG A 136 -3.10 -9.14 10.34
C ARG A 136 -2.00 -10.08 9.86
N ALA A 137 -2.14 -10.66 8.67
CA ALA A 137 -1.13 -11.56 8.13
C ALA A 137 0.23 -10.86 7.94
N VAL A 138 0.24 -9.58 7.54
CA VAL A 138 1.47 -8.78 7.44
C VAL A 138 2.07 -8.51 8.81
N LEU A 139 1.27 -8.08 9.80
CA LEU A 139 1.75 -7.90 11.17
C LEU A 139 2.35 -9.18 11.75
N ASP A 140 1.68 -10.31 11.59
CA ASP A 140 2.15 -11.59 12.09
C ASP A 140 3.47 -12.02 11.42
N ALA A 141 3.62 -11.75 10.12
CA ALA A 141 4.88 -12.01 9.41
C ALA A 141 6.04 -11.10 9.84
N HIS A 142 5.75 -9.96 10.44
CA HIS A 142 6.72 -9.12 11.16
C HIS A 142 6.95 -9.57 12.62
N GLY A 143 6.10 -10.45 13.17
CA GLY A 143 6.08 -10.80 14.58
C GLY A 143 5.40 -9.76 15.47
N TRP A 144 4.59 -8.87 14.91
CA TRP A 144 3.92 -7.76 15.62
C TRP A 144 2.47 -8.09 15.98
N THR A 145 2.28 -9.21 16.66
CA THR A 145 0.96 -9.75 17.01
C THR A 145 0.21 -8.93 18.07
N ASP A 146 0.91 -8.01 18.72
CA ASP A 146 0.43 -7.17 19.82
C ASP A 146 -0.18 -5.82 19.36
N ILE A 147 -0.05 -5.48 18.08
CA ILE A 147 -0.63 -4.25 17.53
C ILE A 147 -2.15 -4.42 17.33
N ALA A 148 -2.94 -3.62 18.05
CA ALA A 148 -4.37 -3.53 17.82
C ALA A 148 -4.68 -2.68 16.57
N LEU A 149 -5.14 -3.36 15.50
CA LEU A 149 -5.45 -2.70 14.22
C LEU A 149 -6.69 -1.80 14.29
N GLU A 150 -7.75 -2.27 14.97
CA GLU A 150 -9.02 -1.54 15.16
C GLU A 150 -9.52 -0.85 13.87
N HIS A 151 -9.64 -1.63 12.79
CA HIS A 151 -10.10 -1.12 11.50
C HIS A 151 -11.45 -0.43 11.61
N GLY A 152 -11.56 0.70 10.92
CA GLY A 152 -12.76 1.51 10.88
C GLY A 152 -12.57 2.71 9.98
N PHE A 153 -13.55 3.62 10.00
CA PHE A 153 -13.47 4.85 9.24
C PHE A 153 -12.71 5.94 9.98
N HIS A 154 -11.39 5.98 9.76
CA HIS A 154 -10.48 6.90 10.42
C HIS A 154 -9.97 7.97 9.46
N SER A 155 -9.64 9.14 10.00
CA SER A 155 -9.08 10.26 9.22
C SER A 155 -7.55 10.24 9.23
N PHE A 156 -6.94 10.56 8.09
CA PHE A 156 -5.51 10.82 7.95
C PHE A 156 -5.28 11.88 6.88
N ARG A 157 -4.42 12.88 7.15
CA ARG A 157 -4.12 13.99 6.22
C ARG A 157 -5.38 14.56 5.51
N LYS A 158 -6.43 14.88 6.29
CA LYS A 158 -7.73 15.42 5.84
C LYS A 158 -8.60 14.46 5.00
N MET A 159 -8.30 13.17 4.98
CA MET A 159 -9.04 12.17 4.22
C MET A 159 -9.53 11.06 5.16
N ARG A 160 -10.84 10.78 5.13
CA ARG A 160 -11.46 9.69 5.88
C ARG A 160 -11.54 8.44 5.02
N ARG A 161 -11.09 7.30 5.55
CA ARG A 161 -11.01 6.01 4.84
C ARG A 161 -11.27 4.85 5.77
N TRP A 162 -11.62 3.71 5.20
CA TRP A 162 -11.52 2.44 5.90
C TRP A 162 -10.04 2.07 6.06
N THR A 163 -9.53 2.10 7.28
CA THR A 163 -8.10 1.85 7.59
C THR A 163 -7.92 1.52 9.07
N VAL A 164 -6.70 1.33 9.53
CA VAL A 164 -6.34 1.09 10.94
C VAL A 164 -6.57 2.33 11.81
N SER A 165 -6.76 2.13 13.11
CA SER A 165 -6.97 3.23 14.07
C SER A 165 -5.78 4.18 14.14
N PRO A 166 -5.96 5.42 14.63
CA PRO A 166 -4.85 6.34 14.84
C PRO A 166 -3.74 5.77 15.74
N ALA A 167 -4.10 5.00 16.77
CA ALA A 167 -3.13 4.35 17.65
C ALA A 167 -2.35 3.25 16.93
N GLY A 168 -3.06 2.34 16.23
CA GLY A 168 -2.42 1.29 15.43
C GLY A 168 -1.53 1.85 14.33
N ARG A 169 -1.92 2.98 13.72
CA ARG A 169 -1.11 3.69 12.71
C ARG A 169 0.22 4.18 13.26
N THR A 170 0.21 4.85 14.42
CA THR A 170 1.43 5.36 15.05
C THR A 170 2.38 4.20 15.34
N GLU A 171 1.87 3.14 15.99
CA GLU A 171 2.68 1.97 16.34
C GLU A 171 3.26 1.27 15.10
N ILE A 172 2.46 1.08 14.04
CA ILE A 172 2.92 0.53 12.77
C ILE A 172 4.07 1.37 12.18
N LEU A 173 3.91 2.69 12.12
CA LEU A 173 4.93 3.57 11.53
C LEU A 173 6.21 3.56 12.36
N ASP A 174 6.11 3.60 13.68
CA ASP A 174 7.27 3.57 14.57
C ASP A 174 8.07 2.28 14.41
N ARG A 175 7.41 1.12 14.37
CA ARG A 175 8.10 -0.17 14.15
C ARG A 175 8.66 -0.34 12.76
N LEU A 176 7.96 0.15 11.73
CA LEU A 176 8.50 0.16 10.36
C LEU A 176 9.76 1.02 10.27
N LEU A 177 9.77 2.20 10.91
CA LEU A 177 10.94 3.06 10.94
C LEU A 177 12.13 2.40 11.65
N GLU A 178 11.87 1.77 12.79
CA GLU A 178 12.88 1.05 13.56
C GLU A 178 13.44 -0.16 12.78
N GLU A 179 12.59 -1.00 12.19
CA GLU A 179 13.04 -2.12 11.34
C GLU A 179 13.87 -1.67 10.15
N ASN A 180 13.47 -0.58 9.50
CA ASN A 180 14.22 -0.01 8.39
C ASN A 180 15.62 0.43 8.87
N ARG A 181 15.70 1.18 9.97
CA ARG A 181 16.97 1.60 10.58
C ARG A 181 17.88 0.41 10.89
N GLN A 182 17.35 -0.63 11.55
CA GLN A 182 18.12 -1.83 11.87
C GLN A 182 18.63 -2.56 10.63
N ARG A 183 17.85 -2.60 9.53
CA ARG A 183 18.28 -3.21 8.27
C ARG A 183 19.37 -2.39 7.59
N ALA A 184 19.27 -1.05 7.61
CA ALA A 184 20.29 -0.17 7.08
C ALA A 184 21.63 -0.33 7.83
N GLU A 185 21.61 -0.50 9.15
CA GLU A 185 22.82 -0.76 9.96
C GLU A 185 23.48 -2.13 9.64
N ARG A 186 22.68 -3.12 9.23
CA ARG A 186 23.18 -4.47 8.86
C ARG A 186 23.65 -4.55 7.41
N GLN A 187 23.25 -3.61 6.56
CA GLN A 187 23.75 -3.55 5.19
C GLN A 187 25.16 -2.95 5.19
N PRO A 188 26.18 -3.66 4.65
CA PRO A 188 27.48 -3.03 4.44
C PRO A 188 27.28 -1.81 3.55
N GLN A 189 27.90 -0.67 3.91
CA GLN A 189 27.86 0.54 3.09
C GLN A 189 28.31 0.22 1.66
N SER A 190 27.38 0.02 0.75
CA SER A 190 27.68 -0.04 -0.67
C SER A 190 28.03 1.37 -1.10
N THR A 191 29.29 1.63 -1.38
CA THR A 191 29.77 2.87 -1.98
C THR A 191 29.28 2.98 -3.44
N ALA A 192 28.04 3.45 -3.63
CA ALA A 192 27.51 4.03 -4.89
C ALA A 192 26.02 4.37 -4.65
N GLY A 193 25.49 5.57 -4.82
CA GLY A 193 26.00 6.88 -5.20
C GLY A 193 24.79 7.83 -5.26
N GLY A 194 24.93 9.06 -4.75
CA GLY A 194 23.98 10.15 -5.00
C GLY A 194 22.87 10.37 -3.97
N ALA A 195 23.21 10.60 -2.70
CA ALA A 195 22.32 11.36 -1.83
C ALA A 195 22.18 12.79 -2.38
N ARG A 196 21.09 13.08 -3.10
CA ARG A 196 20.74 14.47 -3.41
C ARG A 196 20.24 15.09 -2.11
N LYS A 197 21.05 15.97 -1.52
CA LYS A 197 20.60 16.92 -0.50
C LYS A 197 19.39 17.66 -1.06
N ILE A 198 18.25 17.49 -0.41
CA ILE A 198 17.12 18.41 -0.53
C ILE A 198 17.50 19.62 0.33
N ASP A 199 18.16 20.60 -0.30
CA ASP A 199 18.27 21.93 0.26
C ASP A 199 16.87 22.58 0.26
N GLY A 200 16.57 23.30 1.35
CA GLY A 200 15.26 23.86 1.61
C GLY A 200 14.75 24.72 0.46
N VAL A 201 13.50 24.47 0.04
CA VAL A 201 12.82 25.34 -0.92
C VAL A 201 12.26 26.53 -0.14
N GLU A 202 12.92 27.66 -0.30
CA GLU A 202 12.36 28.98 0.00
C GLU A 202 11.09 29.21 -0.83
N GLU A 203 10.08 29.76 -0.18
CA GLU A 203 8.86 30.25 -0.80
C GLU A 203 9.20 31.45 -1.70
N ASP A 204 9.10 31.30 -3.02
CA ASP A 204 8.52 32.36 -3.86
C ASP A 204 8.18 31.90 -5.29
N GLY A 205 7.07 32.42 -5.81
CA GLY A 205 6.97 32.77 -7.24
C GLY A 205 6.49 31.71 -8.25
N THR A 206 5.18 31.75 -8.52
CA THR A 206 4.56 31.86 -9.87
C THR A 206 4.61 30.70 -10.88
N LEU A 207 3.42 30.12 -11.09
CA LEU A 207 2.76 29.63 -12.34
C LEU A 207 3.59 28.93 -13.44
N PHE A 208 3.28 27.66 -13.66
CA PHE A 208 2.46 27.20 -14.80
C PHE A 208 1.46 26.13 -14.33
#